data_AF-A0A4Q2EG52-F1
#
_entry.id   AF-A0A4Q2EG52-F1
#
_cell.length_a   1.000
_cell.length_b   1.000
_cell.length_c   1.000
_cell.angle_alpha   90.00
_cell.angle_beta   90.00
_cell.angle_gamma   90.00
#
_symmetry.space_group_name_H-M   'P 1'
#
loop_
_entity.id
_entity.type
_entity.pdbx_description
1 polymer ?
#
loop_
_entity_poly.entity_id
_entity_poly.type
_entity_poly.pdbx_seq_one_letter_code
_entity_poly.pdbx_strand_id
1 'polypeptide(L)'
;MKIECDGRVLAAAAIAAPVGVVAAFNRYQKQYVIPESEVHEPFPGDDLVTEEGASTTTMAIEIDAPPSAVWPHLNQLGQDKAGFYSFSIFERAVHFLIHNTYVPQARWQHTKVGDWCFYGQQGIGHEIVMHEPGRYIVGVSDSRKPPTQEGAIAWVPAGMSDFAWSWGWSSGVMQTRLLQVIKACAEGRWFLKL
;
A
#
# COMPACT_ATOMS: atom_id res chain seq x y z
N MET A 1 33.51 -2.11 -32.12
CA MET A 1 33.30 -3.30 -31.28
C MET A 1 31.80 -3.56 -31.22
N LYS A 2 31.28 -4.50 -32.02
CA LYS A 2 29.87 -4.92 -31.98
C LYS A 2 29.74 -5.89 -30.82
N ILE A 3 28.98 -5.53 -29.78
CA ILE A 3 28.66 -6.44 -28.70
C ILE A 3 27.58 -7.38 -29.24
N GLU A 4 27.97 -8.56 -29.73
CA GLU A 4 27.05 -9.66 -29.97
C GLU A 4 26.72 -10.31 -28.63
N CYS A 5 25.68 -9.82 -27.97
CA CYS A 5 25.12 -10.52 -26.81
C CYS A 5 24.30 -11.72 -27.29
N ASP A 6 24.68 -12.91 -26.84
CA ASP A 6 23.92 -14.15 -27.07
C ASP A 6 22.47 -13.96 -26.61
N GLY A 7 21.51 -14.28 -27.47
CA GLY A 7 20.08 -14.18 -27.18
C GLY A 7 19.67 -14.97 -25.93
N ARG A 8 20.40 -16.02 -25.57
CA ARG A 8 20.21 -16.77 -24.32
C ARG A 8 20.65 -15.99 -23.08
N VAL A 9 21.72 -15.20 -23.20
CA VAL A 9 22.20 -14.31 -22.13
C VAL A 9 21.23 -13.14 -21.95
N LEU A 10 20.70 -12.58 -23.05
CA LEU A 10 19.65 -11.55 -22.99
C LEU A 10 18.35 -12.09 -22.38
N ALA A 11 17.91 -13.29 -22.75
CA ALA A 11 16.73 -13.92 -22.18
C ALA A 11 16.90 -14.27 -20.70
N ALA A 12 18.07 -14.79 -20.31
CA ALA A 12 18.38 -15.08 -18.91
C ALA A 12 18.44 -13.79 -18.06
N ALA A 13 19.04 -12.72 -18.57
CA ALA A 13 19.05 -11.42 -17.92
C ALA A 13 17.65 -10.81 -17.78
N ALA A 14 16.80 -10.97 -18.82
CA ALA A 14 15.42 -10.50 -18.81
C ALA A 14 14.53 -11.21 -17.77
N ILE A 15 14.86 -12.44 -17.37
CA ILE A 15 14.16 -13.18 -16.29
C ILE A 15 14.83 -12.92 -14.93
N ALA A 16 16.15 -12.94 -14.88
CA ALA A 16 16.91 -12.80 -13.63
C ALA A 16 16.75 -11.42 -12.98
N ALA A 17 16.64 -10.35 -13.78
CA ALA A 17 16.46 -9.00 -13.24
C ALA A 17 15.09 -8.83 -12.55
N PRO A 18 13.93 -9.16 -13.14
CA PRO A 18 12.64 -9.16 -12.45
C PRO A 18 12.62 -10.06 -11.20
N VAL A 19 13.17 -11.28 -11.30
CA VAL A 19 13.25 -12.19 -10.15
C VAL A 19 14.09 -11.59 -9.03
N GLY A 20 15.23 -10.98 -9.35
CA GLY A 20 16.08 -10.30 -8.38
C GLY A 20 15.39 -9.11 -7.71
N VAL A 21 14.64 -8.30 -8.47
CA VAL A 21 13.85 -7.18 -7.94
C VAL A 21 12.76 -7.69 -7.00
N VAL A 22 12.00 -8.71 -7.40
CA VAL A 22 10.95 -9.32 -6.55
C VAL A 22 11.55 -9.94 -5.28
N ALA A 23 12.69 -10.64 -5.39
CA ALA A 23 13.36 -11.23 -4.24
C ALA A 23 13.86 -10.16 -3.25
N ALA A 24 14.48 -9.08 -3.75
CA ALA A 24 14.93 -7.96 -2.93
C ALA A 24 13.75 -7.25 -2.26
N PHE A 25 12.65 -7.05 -3.00
CA PHE A 25 11.40 -6.49 -2.48
C PHE A 25 10.81 -7.33 -1.35
N ASN A 26 10.69 -8.64 -1.56
CA ASN A 26 10.18 -9.58 -0.57
C ASN A 26 11.07 -9.61 0.67
N ARG A 27 12.41 -9.64 0.50
CA ARG A 27 13.35 -9.59 1.63
C ARG A 27 13.19 -8.30 2.43
N TYR A 28 13.05 -7.17 1.74
CA TYR A 28 12.82 -5.88 2.38
C TYR A 28 11.46 -5.83 3.11
N GLN A 29 10.40 -6.42 2.58
CA GLN A 29 9.11 -6.48 3.30
C GLN A 29 9.19 -7.32 4.56
N LYS A 30 9.83 -8.49 4.47
CA LYS A 30 9.94 -9.44 5.57
C LYS A 30 10.60 -8.88 6.82
N GLN A 31 11.41 -7.83 6.72
CA GLN A 31 12.03 -7.20 7.88
C GLN A 31 11.03 -6.45 8.78
N TYR A 32 9.85 -6.11 8.25
CA TYR A 32 8.79 -5.41 8.97
C TYR A 32 7.66 -6.32 9.42
N VAL A 33 7.60 -7.54 8.90
CA VAL A 33 6.54 -8.51 9.26
C VAL A 33 6.74 -8.94 10.69
N ILE A 34 5.69 -8.79 11.50
CA ILE A 34 5.66 -9.34 12.84
C ILE A 34 5.08 -10.76 12.80
N PRO A 35 5.66 -11.74 13.51
CA PRO A 35 5.08 -13.07 13.64
C PRO A 35 3.68 -13.02 14.25
N GLU A 36 2.79 -13.90 13.81
CA GLU A 36 1.44 -14.01 14.37
C GLU A 36 1.45 -14.28 15.88
N SER A 37 2.45 -15.01 16.37
CA SER A 37 2.64 -15.27 17.81
C SER A 37 2.93 -14.03 18.65
N GLU A 38 3.37 -12.93 18.04
CA GLU A 38 3.63 -11.65 18.72
C GLU A 38 2.40 -10.73 18.71
N VAL A 39 1.34 -11.11 18.00
CA VAL A 39 0.05 -10.39 18.01
C VAL A 39 -0.78 -10.91 19.18
N HIS A 40 -0.90 -10.08 20.22
CA HIS A 40 -1.62 -10.45 21.45
C HIS A 40 -3.10 -10.05 21.45
N GLU A 41 -3.49 -9.12 20.58
CA GLU A 41 -4.87 -8.63 20.44
C GLU A 41 -5.20 -8.41 18.95
N PRO A 42 -6.47 -8.63 18.53
CA PRO A 42 -6.89 -8.33 17.17
C PRO A 42 -6.76 -6.84 16.84
N PHE A 43 -6.30 -6.54 15.62
CA PHE A 43 -6.29 -5.18 15.10
C PHE A 43 -7.65 -4.81 14.49
N PRO A 44 -7.99 -3.51 14.44
CA PRO A 44 -9.15 -3.05 13.70
C PRO A 44 -9.14 -3.58 12.26
N GLY A 45 -10.17 -4.34 11.90
CA GLY A 45 -10.34 -4.88 10.56
C GLY A 45 -9.92 -6.33 10.34
N ASP A 46 -9.37 -6.98 11.36
CA ASP A 46 -9.02 -8.42 11.30
C ASP A 46 -10.26 -9.31 11.15
N ASP A 47 -11.44 -8.81 11.51
CA ASP A 47 -12.75 -9.48 11.42
C ASP A 47 -13.50 -9.20 10.11
N LEU A 48 -12.92 -8.43 9.19
CA LEU A 48 -13.62 -8.00 7.96
C LEU A 48 -13.57 -9.03 6.83
N VAL A 49 -12.53 -9.88 6.80
CA VAL A 49 -12.31 -10.92 5.78
C VAL A 49 -11.94 -12.21 6.53
N THR A 50 -12.93 -13.04 6.81
CA THR A 50 -12.81 -14.23 7.68
C THR A 50 -13.06 -15.53 6.94
N GLU A 51 -13.04 -15.53 5.61
CA GLU A 51 -13.27 -16.73 4.81
C GLU A 51 -12.17 -17.77 5.00
N GLU A 52 -12.53 -19.04 4.78
CA GLU A 52 -11.55 -20.13 4.75
C GLU A 52 -10.48 -19.86 3.69
N GLY A 53 -9.22 -19.81 4.12
CA GLY A 53 -8.07 -19.49 3.26
C GLY A 53 -7.67 -18.02 3.24
N ALA A 54 -8.36 -17.15 3.98
CA ALA A 54 -7.86 -15.81 4.26
C ALA A 54 -6.48 -15.88 4.94
N SER A 55 -5.57 -15.00 4.52
CA SER A 55 -4.24 -14.88 5.12
C SER A 55 -4.01 -13.44 5.53
N THR A 56 -3.61 -13.26 6.79
CA THR A 56 -3.32 -11.95 7.36
C THR A 56 -1.82 -11.76 7.43
N THR A 57 -1.34 -10.58 7.02
CA THR A 57 0.05 -10.18 7.18
C THR A 57 0.11 -8.86 7.91
N THR A 58 0.69 -8.89 9.11
CA THR A 58 0.86 -7.70 9.94
C THR A 58 2.30 -7.23 9.86
N MET A 59 2.52 -5.93 9.65
CA MET A 59 3.85 -5.31 9.71
C MET A 59 3.88 -4.19 10.75
N ALA A 60 5.03 -3.94 11.35
CA ALA A 60 5.21 -2.86 12.31
C ALA A 60 6.44 -2.02 11.97
N ILE A 61 6.39 -0.74 12.31
CA ILE A 61 7.55 0.14 12.30
C ILE A 61 7.45 1.14 13.46
N GLU A 62 8.56 1.39 14.12
CA GLU A 62 8.65 2.51 15.05
C GLU A 62 8.81 3.81 14.28
N ILE A 63 8.05 4.84 14.64
CA ILE A 63 8.19 6.20 14.11
C ILE A 63 8.43 7.11 15.31
N ASP A 64 9.54 7.83 15.31
CA ASP A 64 9.91 8.77 16.38
C ASP A 64 9.17 10.12 16.18
N ALA A 65 7.83 10.03 16.17
CA ALA A 65 6.93 11.16 16.00
C ALA A 65 5.56 10.83 16.61
N PRO A 66 4.82 11.83 17.13
CA PRO A 66 3.47 11.59 17.63
C PRO A 66 2.51 11.17 16.50
N PRO A 67 1.44 10.40 16.78
CA PRO A 67 0.45 10.01 15.77
C PRO A 67 -0.15 11.20 14.99
N SER A 68 -0.25 12.37 15.61
CA SER A 68 -0.71 13.61 14.96
C SER A 68 0.21 14.11 13.83
N ALA A 69 1.50 13.75 13.85
CA ALA A 69 2.44 14.05 12.77
C ALA A 69 2.38 12.99 11.66
N VAL A 70 2.06 11.74 12.00
CA VAL A 70 1.95 10.62 11.06
C VAL A 70 0.63 10.68 10.28
N TRP A 71 -0.47 10.98 10.98
CA TRP A 71 -1.83 10.88 10.46
C TRP A 71 -2.08 11.67 9.17
N PRO A 72 -1.64 12.93 9.02
CA PRO A 72 -1.93 13.70 7.81
C PRO A 72 -1.33 13.08 6.54
N HIS A 73 -0.24 12.31 6.66
CA HIS A 73 0.37 11.59 5.54
C HIS A 73 -0.40 10.32 5.16
N LEU A 74 -0.96 9.60 6.15
CA LEU A 74 -1.81 8.42 5.95
C LEU A 74 -3.18 8.78 5.40
N ASN A 75 -3.77 9.86 5.91
CA ASN A 75 -5.14 10.25 5.58
C ASN A 75 -5.31 10.74 4.11
N GLN A 76 -4.19 11.09 3.47
CA GLN A 76 -4.15 11.55 2.08
C GLN A 76 -3.63 10.50 1.08
N LEU A 77 -3.52 9.24 1.50
CA LEU A 77 -3.19 8.17 0.56
C LEU A 77 -4.31 7.98 -0.46
N GLY A 78 -3.91 7.67 -1.68
CA GLY A 78 -4.80 7.52 -2.82
C GLY A 78 -4.10 7.98 -4.09
N GLN A 79 -4.34 7.27 -5.19
CA GLN A 79 -3.79 7.61 -6.51
C GLN A 79 -4.26 8.99 -6.97
N ASP A 80 -5.50 9.34 -6.64
CA ASP A 80 -6.15 10.63 -6.89
C ASP A 80 -5.78 11.71 -5.84
N LYS A 81 -5.04 11.33 -4.79
CA LYS A 81 -4.58 12.19 -3.70
C LYS A 81 -3.05 12.33 -3.74
N ALA A 82 -2.36 11.95 -2.66
CA ALA A 82 -0.92 12.14 -2.52
C ALA A 82 -0.08 10.96 -3.01
N GLY A 83 -0.70 9.95 -3.61
CA GLY A 83 -0.07 8.66 -3.94
C GLY A 83 0.07 7.74 -2.73
N PHE A 84 0.77 6.62 -2.92
CA PHE A 84 1.08 5.65 -1.86
C PHE A 84 2.54 5.70 -1.41
N TYR A 85 3.23 6.80 -1.71
CA TYR A 85 4.65 7.03 -1.45
C TYR A 85 5.55 5.84 -1.80
N SER A 86 5.14 5.01 -2.74
CA SER A 86 5.86 3.83 -3.18
C SER A 86 6.37 4.09 -4.60
N PHE A 87 7.65 3.81 -4.82
CA PHE A 87 8.29 3.80 -6.14
C PHE A 87 8.14 5.05 -7.04
N SER A 88 8.64 6.19 -6.59
CA SER A 88 8.90 7.34 -7.48
C SER A 88 9.69 6.98 -8.76
N ILE A 89 10.56 5.96 -8.69
CA ILE A 89 11.45 5.54 -9.78
C ILE A 89 10.75 4.60 -10.76
N PHE A 90 9.95 3.65 -10.27
CA PHE A 90 9.25 2.70 -11.14
C PHE A 90 8.03 3.38 -11.79
N GLU A 91 7.27 4.18 -11.04
CA GLU A 91 6.07 4.88 -11.54
C GLU A 91 6.36 5.82 -12.72
N ARG A 92 7.55 6.43 -12.79
CA ARG A 92 7.99 7.25 -13.94
C ARG A 92 8.41 6.42 -15.15
N ALA A 93 8.94 5.21 -14.94
CA ALA A 93 9.40 4.34 -16.02
C ALA A 93 8.23 3.62 -16.74
N VAL A 94 7.09 3.44 -16.06
CA VAL A 94 5.90 2.72 -16.59
C VAL A 94 4.63 3.58 -16.73
N HIS A 95 4.75 4.92 -16.68
CA HIS A 95 3.61 5.85 -16.87
C HIS A 95 2.40 5.62 -15.93
N PHE A 96 2.62 5.18 -14.68
CA PHE A 96 1.50 4.96 -13.75
C PHE A 96 0.84 6.27 -13.24
N LEU A 97 1.27 7.46 -13.68
CA LEU A 97 0.67 8.77 -13.39
C LEU A 97 0.32 9.02 -11.91
N ILE A 98 1.10 8.42 -10.99
CA ILE A 98 1.03 8.72 -9.56
C ILE A 98 1.96 9.90 -9.28
N HIS A 99 1.40 11.00 -8.78
CA HIS A 99 2.16 12.20 -8.43
C HIS A 99 2.29 12.29 -6.90
N ASN A 100 3.34 11.67 -6.37
CA ASN A 100 3.60 11.67 -4.94
C ASN A 100 3.81 13.11 -4.41
N THR A 101 2.99 13.50 -3.44
CA THR A 101 3.15 14.77 -2.70
C THR A 101 3.43 14.47 -1.23
N TYR A 102 4.66 14.75 -0.81
CA TYR A 102 5.11 14.42 0.56
C TYR A 102 4.68 15.44 1.61
N VAL A 103 4.04 16.55 1.22
CA VAL A 103 3.54 17.57 2.12
C VAL A 103 2.04 17.37 2.33
N PRO A 104 1.54 17.32 3.58
CA PRO A 104 0.12 17.22 3.85
C PRO A 104 -0.67 18.34 3.18
N GLN A 105 -1.68 17.99 2.40
CA GLN A 105 -2.56 18.94 1.73
C GLN A 105 -3.89 19.03 2.46
N ALA A 106 -4.30 20.24 2.86
CA ALA A 106 -5.55 20.47 3.60
C ALA A 106 -6.78 19.86 2.89
N ARG A 107 -6.83 19.93 1.55
CA ARG A 107 -7.92 19.40 0.72
C ARG A 107 -8.13 17.88 0.84
N TRP A 108 -7.13 17.12 1.32
CA TRP A 108 -7.19 15.66 1.43
C TRP A 108 -7.33 15.17 2.87
N GLN A 109 -7.58 16.08 3.82
CA GLN A 109 -7.67 15.73 5.25
C GLN A 109 -9.09 15.36 5.71
N HIS A 110 -10.07 15.39 4.81
CA HIS A 110 -11.48 15.15 5.12
C HIS A 110 -11.98 13.77 4.66
N THR A 111 -11.11 12.76 4.66
CA THR A 111 -11.50 11.36 4.42
C THR A 111 -12.50 10.90 5.49
N LYS A 112 -13.50 10.12 5.09
CA LYS A 112 -14.54 9.56 5.97
C LYS A 112 -14.86 8.11 5.59
N VAL A 113 -15.58 7.43 6.48
CA VAL A 113 -16.18 6.12 6.17
C VAL A 113 -17.12 6.26 4.96
N GLY A 114 -17.04 5.29 4.05
CA GLY A 114 -17.75 5.26 2.77
C GLY A 114 -16.98 5.86 1.59
N ASP A 115 -15.87 6.56 1.83
CA ASP A 115 -15.02 7.06 0.74
C ASP A 115 -14.25 5.91 0.09
N TRP A 116 -14.06 5.96 -1.23
CA TRP A 116 -13.18 5.05 -1.95
C TRP A 116 -11.74 5.57 -2.01
N CYS A 117 -10.78 4.73 -1.65
CA CYS A 117 -9.35 4.96 -1.79
C CYS A 117 -8.84 4.28 -3.06
N PHE A 118 -8.55 5.07 -4.10
CA PHE A 118 -8.09 4.56 -5.40
C PHE A 118 -6.63 4.12 -5.34
N TYR A 119 -6.33 2.92 -5.83
CA TYR A 119 -4.97 2.40 -6.02
C TYR A 119 -4.39 2.70 -7.40
N GLY A 120 -5.25 2.95 -8.38
CA GLY A 120 -4.86 3.19 -9.76
C GLY A 120 -5.99 3.82 -10.58
N GLN A 121 -5.66 4.40 -11.73
CA GLN A 121 -6.61 5.08 -12.62
C GLN A 121 -7.72 4.17 -13.15
N GLN A 122 -7.49 2.85 -13.12
CA GLN A 122 -8.47 1.84 -13.49
C GLN A 122 -9.62 1.70 -12.49
N GLY A 123 -9.62 2.42 -11.36
CA GLY A 123 -10.70 2.38 -10.37
C GLY A 123 -10.52 1.39 -9.24
N ILE A 124 -9.54 0.49 -9.35
CA ILE A 124 -9.21 -0.49 -8.30
C ILE A 124 -8.84 0.26 -7.02
N GLY A 125 -9.38 -0.18 -5.89
CA GLY A 125 -9.19 0.47 -4.61
C GLY A 125 -9.92 -0.28 -3.51
N HIS A 126 -10.22 0.42 -2.42
CA HIS A 126 -11.05 -0.09 -1.33
C HIS A 126 -11.94 1.00 -0.76
N GLU A 127 -13.04 0.61 -0.14
CA GLU A 127 -13.90 1.51 0.64
C GLU A 127 -13.34 1.65 2.04
N ILE A 128 -13.25 2.88 2.56
CA ILE A 128 -12.92 3.13 3.95
C ILE A 128 -14.11 2.71 4.82
N VAL A 129 -13.93 1.69 5.66
CA VAL A 129 -15.00 1.14 6.52
C VAL A 129 -14.80 1.47 7.99
N MET A 130 -13.57 1.78 8.41
CA MET A 130 -13.28 2.27 9.77
C MET A 130 -12.31 3.44 9.68
N HIS A 131 -12.60 4.52 10.39
CA HIS A 131 -11.78 5.74 10.39
C HIS A 131 -11.87 6.45 11.73
N GLU A 132 -10.76 6.48 12.47
CA GLU A 132 -10.61 7.29 13.68
C GLU A 132 -9.28 8.07 13.59
N PRO A 133 -9.34 9.40 13.44
CA PRO A 133 -8.16 10.23 13.29
C PRO A 133 -7.07 10.00 14.35
N GLY A 134 -5.86 9.67 13.88
CA GLY A 134 -4.69 9.40 14.72
C GLY A 134 -4.67 8.02 15.37
N ARG A 135 -5.70 7.18 15.16
CA ARG A 135 -5.78 5.82 15.69
C ARG A 135 -5.76 4.75 14.62
N TYR A 136 -6.73 4.77 13.70
CA TYR A 136 -6.80 3.77 12.64
C TYR A 136 -7.53 4.28 11.40
N ILE A 137 -7.14 3.73 10.26
CA ILE A 137 -7.86 3.83 8.98
C ILE A 137 -7.84 2.44 8.36
N VAL A 138 -9.02 1.89 8.09
CA VAL A 138 -9.19 0.54 7.57
C VAL A 138 -10.13 0.58 6.39
N GLY A 139 -9.73 -0.12 5.35
CA GLY A 139 -10.49 -0.27 4.13
C GLY A 139 -10.72 -1.71 3.74
N VAL A 140 -11.80 -1.95 3.02
CA VAL A 140 -12.13 -3.26 2.46
C VAL A 140 -12.50 -3.10 0.99
N SER A 141 -12.01 -4.05 0.19
CA SER A 141 -12.52 -4.28 -1.15
C SER A 141 -13.03 -5.70 -1.19
N ASP A 142 -14.31 -5.86 -1.53
CA ASP A 142 -14.96 -7.14 -1.63
C ASP A 142 -15.77 -7.17 -2.93
N SER A 143 -15.35 -7.98 -3.89
CA SER A 143 -16.02 -8.09 -5.19
C SER A 143 -17.47 -8.60 -5.12
N ARG A 144 -17.86 -9.25 -4.01
CA ARG A 144 -19.24 -9.69 -3.76
C ARG A 144 -20.13 -8.53 -3.33
N LYS A 145 -19.54 -7.39 -2.94
CA LYS A 145 -20.19 -6.14 -2.53
C LYS A 145 -19.67 -5.00 -3.42
N PRO A 146 -20.20 -4.85 -4.65
CA PRO A 146 -19.68 -3.88 -5.60
C PRO A 146 -19.74 -2.45 -5.03
N PRO A 147 -18.71 -1.62 -5.29
CA PRO A 147 -18.68 -0.26 -4.75
C PRO A 147 -19.77 0.62 -5.38
N THR A 148 -20.23 1.59 -4.61
CA THR A 148 -21.26 2.54 -5.05
C THR A 148 -20.68 3.81 -5.68
N GLN A 149 -19.40 4.10 -5.42
CA GLN A 149 -18.72 5.28 -5.92
C GLN A 149 -18.41 5.16 -7.42
N GLU A 150 -18.59 6.26 -8.16
CA GLU A 150 -18.34 6.30 -9.60
C GLU A 150 -16.88 5.96 -9.92
N GLY A 151 -16.68 5.07 -10.89
CA GLY A 151 -15.36 4.62 -11.33
C GLY A 151 -14.66 3.68 -10.36
N ALA A 152 -15.25 3.32 -9.22
CA ALA A 152 -14.67 2.37 -8.28
C ALA A 152 -14.82 0.93 -8.77
N ILE A 153 -13.78 0.10 -8.58
CA ILE A 153 -13.78 -1.31 -8.97
C ILE A 153 -13.26 -2.16 -7.81
N ALA A 154 -14.12 -3.03 -7.27
CA ALA A 154 -13.68 -4.15 -6.45
C ALA A 154 -13.12 -5.24 -7.39
N TRP A 155 -11.79 -5.37 -7.41
CA TRP A 155 -11.09 -6.19 -8.39
C TRP A 155 -11.16 -7.69 -8.08
N VAL A 156 -11.29 -8.50 -9.13
CA VAL A 156 -11.21 -9.97 -9.07
C VAL A 156 -10.01 -10.43 -9.91
N PRO A 157 -9.06 -11.20 -9.33
CA PRO A 157 -7.99 -11.82 -10.08
C PRO A 157 -8.52 -12.78 -11.16
N ALA A 158 -7.81 -12.86 -12.28
CA ALA A 158 -8.19 -13.75 -13.37
C ALA A 158 -8.25 -15.21 -12.88
N GLY A 159 -9.37 -15.89 -13.15
CA GLY A 159 -9.60 -17.28 -12.74
C GLY A 159 -10.25 -17.45 -11.37
N MET A 160 -10.57 -16.36 -10.66
CA MET A 160 -11.37 -16.39 -9.42
C MET A 160 -12.80 -15.92 -9.69
N SER A 161 -13.77 -16.44 -8.92
CA SER A 161 -15.17 -16.01 -8.95
C SER A 161 -15.42 -14.77 -8.10
N ASP A 162 -14.68 -14.67 -7.00
CA ASP A 162 -14.69 -13.57 -6.05
C ASP A 162 -13.30 -13.41 -5.44
N PHE A 163 -13.10 -12.25 -4.84
CA PHE A 163 -11.91 -11.86 -4.12
C PHE A 163 -12.27 -10.74 -3.15
N ALA A 164 -11.69 -10.81 -1.96
CA ALA A 164 -11.81 -9.77 -0.95
C ALA A 164 -10.45 -9.55 -0.28
N TRP A 165 -10.19 -8.30 0.11
CA TRP A 165 -9.07 -7.97 0.97
C TRP A 165 -9.42 -6.80 1.87
N SER A 166 -8.88 -6.81 3.08
CA SER A 166 -8.81 -5.64 3.94
C SER A 166 -7.41 -5.05 3.88
N TRP A 167 -7.31 -3.74 4.07
CA TRP A 167 -6.05 -3.04 4.26
C TRP A 167 -6.22 -1.98 5.32
N GLY A 168 -5.31 -1.92 6.29
CA GLY A 168 -5.41 -0.93 7.35
C GLY A 168 -4.08 -0.46 7.94
N TRP A 169 -4.19 0.66 8.63
CA TRP A 169 -3.19 1.16 9.57
C TRP A 169 -3.85 1.34 10.94
N SER A 170 -3.13 0.97 11.99
CA SER A 170 -3.42 1.31 13.38
C SER A 170 -2.16 1.90 14.02
N SER A 171 -2.26 2.60 15.16
CA SER A 171 -1.17 3.34 15.81
C SER A 171 0.12 2.53 16.04
N GLY A 172 1.00 2.47 15.02
CA GLY A 172 2.28 1.76 15.03
C GLY A 172 2.34 0.47 14.19
N VAL A 173 1.21 0.00 13.65
CA VAL A 173 1.10 -1.27 12.91
C VAL A 173 0.45 -1.02 11.55
N MET A 174 1.07 -1.51 10.48
CA MET A 174 0.65 -1.27 9.10
C MET A 174 0.82 -2.50 8.23
N GLN A 175 0.18 -2.54 7.06
CA GLN A 175 0.18 -3.73 6.20
C GLN A 175 0.92 -3.55 4.84
N THR A 176 1.58 -2.42 4.55
CA THR A 176 2.37 -2.26 3.28
C THR A 176 3.67 -1.42 3.40
N ARG A 177 4.51 -1.42 2.34
CA ARG A 177 5.88 -0.81 2.28
C ARG A 177 5.97 0.72 2.41
N LEU A 178 4.84 1.38 2.57
CA LEU A 178 4.66 2.83 2.76
C LEU A 178 5.33 3.36 4.05
N LEU A 179 5.72 2.45 4.96
CA LEU A 179 6.27 2.70 6.29
C LEU A 179 7.46 3.66 6.34
N GLN A 180 8.47 3.47 5.49
CA GLN A 180 9.72 4.25 5.59
C GLN A 180 9.55 5.71 5.15
N VAL A 181 8.73 5.97 4.13
CA VAL A 181 8.53 7.35 3.64
C VAL A 181 7.65 8.12 4.61
N ILE A 182 6.59 7.50 5.12
CA ILE A 182 5.77 8.11 6.17
C ILE A 182 6.61 8.38 7.42
N LYS A 183 7.46 7.42 7.83
CA LYS A 183 8.42 7.62 8.94
C LYS A 183 9.32 8.82 8.67
N ALA A 184 9.97 8.89 7.51
CA ALA A 184 10.86 10.00 7.18
C ALA A 184 10.14 11.35 7.16
N CYS A 185 8.96 11.43 6.55
CA CYS A 185 8.14 12.65 6.51
C CYS A 185 7.69 13.08 7.92
N ALA A 186 7.20 12.13 8.74
CA ALA A 186 6.72 12.41 10.08
C ALA A 186 7.84 12.83 11.04
N GLU A 187 9.05 12.28 10.87
CA GLU A 187 10.24 12.63 11.66
C GLU A 187 10.96 13.89 11.16
N GLY A 188 10.42 14.57 10.14
CA GLY A 188 11.03 15.77 9.56
C GLY A 188 12.37 15.50 8.85
N ARG A 189 12.63 14.25 8.45
CA ARG A 189 13.85 13.88 7.70
C ARG A 189 13.62 14.05 6.21
N TRP A 190 14.58 14.68 5.53
CA TRP A 190 14.56 14.80 4.07
C TRP A 190 14.76 13.43 3.42
N PHE A 191 13.73 12.95 2.71
CA PHE A 191 13.87 11.78 1.85
C PHE A 191 14.59 12.21 0.56
N LEU A 192 15.75 11.62 0.28
CA LEU A 192 16.43 11.81 -1.00
C LEU A 192 15.50 11.31 -2.12
N LYS A 193 15.13 12.22 -3.02
CA LYS A 193 14.49 11.90 -4.30
C LYS A 193 15.47 11.04 -5.09
N LEU A 194 15.33 9.72 -4.99
CA LEU A 194 15.79 8.81 -6.03
C LEU A 194 14.64 8.60 -7.01
#